data_AF-A0AA92IML0-F1
#
_entry.id   AF-A0AA92IML0-F1
#
_cell.length_a   1.000
_cell.length_b   1.000
_cell.length_c   1.000
_cell.angle_alpha   90.00
_cell.angle_beta   90.00
_cell.angle_gamma   90.00
#
_symmetry.space_group_name_H-M   'P 1'
#
loop_
_entity.id
_entity.type
_entity.pdbx_description
1 polymer ?
#
loop_
_entity_poly.entity_id
_entity_poly.type
_entity_poly.pdbx_seq_one_letter_code
_entity_poly.pdbx_strand_id
1 'polypeptide(L)' 'MDVNEPVLVTQNGEPLYVVQDPAQYEAMQEQMAMLKMIALAEKDVRAGRVVSREELFKGLAEELGADDDLN' A
#
# COMPACT_ATOMS: atom_id res chain seq x y z
N MET A 1 -28.52 -3.21 -1.75
CA MET A 1 -28.53 -2.00 -2.59
C MET A 1 -27.23 -2.02 -3.35
N ASP A 2 -27.28 -1.99 -4.68
CA ASP A 2 -26.08 -1.94 -5.51
C ASP A 2 -25.68 -0.47 -5.66
N VAL A 3 -24.82 0.00 -4.76
CA VAL A 3 -24.43 1.42 -4.66
C VAL A 3 -23.21 1.63 -5.55
N ASN A 4 -23.45 1.76 -6.85
CA ASN A 4 -22.39 1.91 -7.87
C ASN A 4 -21.59 3.21 -7.73
N GLU A 5 -22.18 4.24 -7.10
CA GLU A 5 -21.56 5.52 -6.79
C GLU A 5 -21.84 5.89 -5.32
N PRO A 6 -20.87 6.46 -4.58
CA PRO A 6 -21.05 6.83 -3.17
C PRO A 6 -22.20 7.82 -2.97
N VAL A 7 -23.04 7.56 -1.97
CA VAL A 7 -24.19 8.42 -1.62
C VAL A 7 -23.86 9.24 -0.37
N LEU A 8 -24.00 10.56 -0.47
CA LEU A 8 -23.86 11.48 0.66
C LEU A 8 -25.19 11.59 1.43
N VAL A 9 -25.15 11.35 2.74
CA VAL A 9 -26.29 11.52 3.64
C VAL A 9 -26.11 12.81 4.43
N THR A 10 -27.08 13.72 4.34
CA THR A 10 -27.07 15.00 5.04
C THR A 10 -28.14 15.08 6.13
N GLN A 11 -27.86 15.80 7.22
CA GLN A 11 -28.86 16.22 8.21
C GLN A 11 -28.90 17.74 8.27
N ASN A 12 -30.09 18.33 8.11
CA ASN A 12 -30.29 19.80 8.04
C ASN A 12 -29.40 20.50 6.99
N GLY A 13 -29.06 19.82 5.90
CA GLY A 13 -28.17 20.34 4.85
C GLY A 13 -26.68 20.13 5.11
N GLU A 14 -26.30 19.56 6.26
CA GLU A 14 -24.90 19.26 6.59
C GLU A 14 -24.56 17.79 6.31
N PRO A 15 -23.48 17.48 5.59
CA PRO A 15 -23.03 16.12 5.36
C PRO A 15 -22.64 15.39 6.65
N LEU A 16 -23.16 14.19 6.85
CA LEU A 16 -22.94 13.39 8.06
C LEU A 16 -22.35 12.01 7.77
N TYR A 17 -22.80 11.34 6.70
CA TYR A 17 -22.30 10.02 6.31
C TYR A 17 -22.10 9.91 4.81
N VAL A 18 -21.25 8.97 4.41
CA VAL A 18 -21.15 8.47 3.03
C VAL A 18 -21.47 6.99 3.06
N VAL A 19 -22.43 6.57 2.24
CA VAL A 19 -22.76 5.15 2.04
C VAL A 19 -22.15 4.72 0.72
N GLN A 20 -21.35 3.66 0.75
CA GLN A 20 -20.69 3.12 -0.43
C GLN A 20 -20.59 1.60 -0.34
N ASP A 21 -20.37 0.95 -1.47
CA ASP A 21 -20.13 -0.48 -1.50
C ASP A 21 -18.82 -0.85 -0.77
N PRO A 22 -18.81 -1.87 0.11
CA PRO A 22 -17.63 -2.28 0.84
C PRO A 22 -16.46 -2.71 -0.05
N ALA A 23 -16.72 -3.45 -1.14
CA ALA A 23 -15.66 -3.91 -2.04
C ALA A 23 -15.04 -2.74 -2.80
N GLN A 24 -15.85 -1.76 -3.22
CA GLN A 24 -15.34 -0.51 -3.80
C GLN A 24 -14.51 0.29 -2.79
N TYR A 25 -14.92 0.36 -1.52
CA TYR A 25 -14.15 1.02 -0.47
C TYR A 25 -12.80 0.35 -0.24
N GLU A 26 -12.76 -0.98 -0.14
CA GLU A 26 -11.54 -1.76 0.02
C GLU A 26 -10.58 -1.55 -1.16
N ALA A 27 -11.08 -1.65 -2.39
CA ALA A 27 -10.27 -1.38 -3.58
C ALA A 27 -9.66 0.04 -3.60
N MET A 28 -10.43 1.04 -3.17
CA MET A 28 -9.93 2.41 -3.03
C MET A 28 -8.85 2.51 -1.94
N GLN A 29 -9.00 1.82 -0.82
CA GLN A 29 -7.98 1.79 0.25
C GLN A 29 -6.68 1.14 -0.24
N GLU A 30 -6.76 0.04 -0.99
CA GLU A 30 -5.59 -0.62 -1.59
C GLU A 30 -4.85 0.29 -2.58
N GLN A 31 -5.60 1.00 -3.44
CA GLN A 31 -5.02 1.98 -4.36
C GLN A 31 -4.31 3.11 -3.62
N MET A 32 -4.92 3.65 -2.55
CA MET A 32 -4.27 4.66 -1.72
C MET A 32 -3.02 4.13 -1.01
N ALA A 33 -3.04 2.87 -0.55
CA ALA A 33 -1.87 2.23 0.04
C ALA A 33 -0.73 2.12 -0.99
N MET A 34 -1.04 1.71 -2.22
CA MET A 34 -0.06 1.64 -3.30
C MET A 34 0.56 3.01 -3.61
N LEU A 35 -0.27 4.06 -3.70
CA LEU A 35 0.22 5.44 -3.91
C LEU A 35 1.14 5.91 -2.77
N LYS A 36 0.82 5.56 -1.51
CA LYS A 36 1.69 5.85 -0.35
C LYS A 36 3.02 5.12 -0.46
N MET A 37 3.00 3.85 -0.86
CA MET A 37 4.22 3.05 -1.06
C MET A 37 5.12 3.67 -2.13
N ILE A 38 4.55 4.11 -3.26
CA ILE A 38 5.29 4.82 -4.32
C ILE A 38 5.90 6.11 -3.78
N ALA A 39 5.13 6.94 -3.09
CA ALA A 39 5.63 8.19 -2.53
C ALA A 39 6.77 7.97 -1.51
N LEU A 40 6.69 6.90 -0.71
CA LEU A 40 7.76 6.50 0.20
C LEU A 40 9.01 6.04 -0.57
N ALA A 41 8.84 5.17 -1.56
CA ALA A 41 9.94 4.69 -2.40
C ALA A 41 10.66 5.85 -3.11
N GLU A 42 9.92 6.82 -3.65
CA GLU A 42 10.52 8.02 -4.24
C GLU A 42 11.35 8.83 -3.23
N LYS A 43 10.86 8.95 -1.98
CA LYS A 43 11.58 9.63 -0.90
C LYS A 43 12.85 8.87 -0.52
N ASP A 44 12.83 7.55 -0.55
CA ASP A 44 14.00 6.70 -0.30
C ASP A 44 15.04 6.84 -1.40
N VAL A 45 14.62 6.80 -2.67
CA VAL A 45 15.48 7.04 -3.84
C VAL A 45 16.15 8.41 -3.77
N ARG A 46 15.39 9.49 -3.51
CA ARG A 46 15.94 10.85 -3.38
C ARG A 46 16.94 10.99 -2.25
N ALA A 47 16.82 10.18 -1.19
CA ALA A 47 17.70 10.20 -0.04
C ALA A 47 18.86 9.18 -0.14
N GLY A 48 18.99 8.47 -1.27
CA GLY A 48 20.00 7.43 -1.46
C GLY A 48 19.80 6.18 -0.60
N ARG A 49 18.61 5.98 -0.01
CA ARG A 49 18.23 4.77 0.73
C ARG A 49 17.80 3.67 -0.25
N VAL A 50 18.75 3.22 -1.06
CA VAL A 50 18.55 2.16 -2.05
C VAL A 50 19.63 1.10 -1.88
N VAL A 51 19.32 -0.12 -2.28
CA VAL A 51 20.27 -1.24 -2.30
C VAL A 51 20.44 -1.73 -3.73
N SER A 52 21.64 -2.24 -4.04
CA SER A 52 21.88 -2.93 -5.31
C SER A 52 21.10 -4.25 -5.34
N ARG A 53 20.98 -4.82 -6.54
CA ARG A 53 20.37 -6.15 -6.71
C ARG A 53 21.15 -7.20 -5.92
N GLU A 54 22.48 -7.17 -5.99
CA GLU A 54 23.37 -8.11 -5.31
C GLU A 54 23.23 -8.00 -3.79
N GLU A 55 23.17 -6.77 -3.25
CA GLU A 55 22.96 -6.50 -1.83
C GLU A 55 21.60 -7.03 -1.35
N LEU A 56 20.54 -6.86 -2.14
CA LEU A 56 19.21 -7.38 -1.84
C LEU A 56 19.19 -8.91 -1.75
N PHE A 57 19.71 -9.61 -2.75
CA PHE A 57 19.72 -11.08 -2.75
C PHE A 57 20.58 -11.66 -1.65
N LYS A 58 21.72 -11.00 -1.34
CA LYS A 58 22.56 -11.38 -0.22
C LYS A 58 21.81 -11.24 1.11
N GLY A 59 21.19 -10.09 1.37
CA GLY A 59 20.42 -9.88 2.60
C GLY A 59 19.25 -10.86 2.76
N LEU A 60 18.56 -11.19 1.65
CA LEU A 60 17.49 -12.19 1.67
C LEU A 60 18.01 -13.61 1.96
N ALA A 61 19.15 -13.99 1.38
CA ALA A 61 19.76 -15.29 1.64
C ALA A 61 20.21 -15.44 3.11
N GLU A 62 20.78 -14.36 3.67
CA GLU A 62 21.15 -14.27 5.10
C GLU A 62 19.92 -14.39 6.01
N GLU A 63 18.81 -13.69 5.71
CA GLU A 63 17.56 -13.79 6.48
C GLU A 63 16.89 -15.16 6.39
N LEU A 64 16.98 -15.82 5.23
CA LEU A 64 16.38 -17.14 4.99
C LEU A 64 17.27 -18.30 5.46
N GLY A 65 18.48 -18.03 5.98
CA GLY A 65 19.40 -19.06 6.47
C GLY A 65 19.93 -19.99 5.38
N ALA A 66 19.94 -19.56 4.11
CA ALA A 66 20.29 -20.41 2.97
C ALA A 66 21.81 -20.62 2.77
N ASP A 67 22.65 -20.16 3.71
CA ASP A 67 24.11 -20.20 3.63
C ASP A 67 24.73 -21.38 4.42
N ASP A 68 23.94 -22.18 5.15
CA ASP A 68 24.44 -23.20 6.12
C ASP A 68 24.51 -24.65 5.58
N ASP A 69 24.17 -24.92 4.31
CA ASP A 69 24.10 -26.30 3.76
C ASP A 69 25.20 -26.67 2.74
N LEU A 70 26.29 -25.92 2.66
CA LEU A 70 27.44 -26.24 1.79
C LEU A 70 28.79 -26.12 2.51
N ASN A 71 28.99 -26.90 3.57
CA ASN A 71 30.32 -27.39 3.96
C ASN A 71 30.26 -28.72 4.71
#